data_AF-A0A2H5PMX4-F1
#
_entry.id   AF-A0A2H5PMX4-F1
#
_cell.length_a   1.000
_cell.length_b   1.000
_cell.length_c   1.000
_cell.angle_alpha   90.00
_cell.angle_beta   90.00
_cell.angle_gamma   90.00
#
_symmetry.space_group_name_H-M   'P 1'
#
loop_
_entity.id
_entity.type
_entity.pdbx_description
1 polymer ?
#
loop_
_entity_poly.entity_id
_entity_poly.type
_entity_poly.pdbx_seq_one_letter_code
_entity_poly.pdbx_strand_id
1 'polypeptide(L)'
;MGTTRGITDYNLQELPYKDCLSLFMKYAFGERQKKHPNLIKIGEKIVEKCRGNPLAVRTLGSLLYGTTDEHYWEYVRDNDIWKLKQTANDILPALRLSYDQLSPHLRQCFAYCSIFPED
;
A
#
# COMPACT_ATOMS: atom_id res chain seq x y z
N MET A 1 -0.39 -20.32 -41.54
CA MET A 1 -0.82 -18.95 -41.20
C MET A 1 -1.68 -19.05 -39.95
N GLY A 2 -1.07 -18.83 -38.78
CA GLY A 2 -1.78 -18.94 -37.49
C GLY A 2 -2.45 -17.62 -37.15
N THR A 3 -3.74 -17.65 -36.88
CA THR A 3 -4.51 -16.49 -36.43
C THR A 3 -4.19 -16.22 -34.96
N THR A 4 -3.38 -15.19 -34.69
CA THR A 4 -3.20 -14.64 -33.34
C THR A 4 -4.53 -14.03 -32.90
N ARG A 5 -5.21 -14.71 -31.97
CA ARG A 5 -6.31 -14.16 -31.17
C ARG A 5 -5.86 -12.82 -30.58
N GLY A 6 -6.53 -11.73 -30.92
CA GLY A 6 -6.26 -10.42 -30.35
C GLY A 6 -6.49 -10.46 -28.83
N ILE A 7 -5.45 -10.16 -28.07
CA ILE A 7 -5.55 -9.89 -26.63
C ILE A 7 -6.25 -8.53 -26.52
N THR A 8 -7.51 -8.52 -26.12
CA THR A 8 -8.20 -7.28 -25.74
C THR A 8 -7.63 -6.83 -24.40
N ASP A 9 -6.92 -5.72 -24.41
CA ASP A 9 -6.39 -5.10 -23.21
C ASP A 9 -7.55 -4.58 -22.34
N TYR A 10 -7.66 -5.10 -21.11
CA TYR A 10 -8.66 -4.66 -20.14
C TYR A 10 -7.96 -3.75 -19.14
N ASN A 11 -8.15 -2.44 -19.31
CA ASN A 11 -7.54 -1.45 -18.41
C ASN A 11 -8.23 -1.51 -17.04
N LEU A 12 -7.51 -2.00 -16.03
CA LEU A 12 -7.96 -2.07 -14.65
C LEU A 12 -8.14 -0.66 -14.08
N GLN A 13 -9.39 -0.32 -13.77
CA GLN A 13 -9.73 0.97 -13.17
C GLN A 13 -9.24 1.07 -11.72
N GLU A 14 -9.01 2.31 -11.28
CA GLU A 14 -8.72 2.62 -9.88
C GLU A 14 -9.84 2.09 -8.96
N LEU A 15 -9.45 1.58 -7.79
CA LEU A 15 -10.40 1.08 -6.82
C LEU A 15 -11.16 2.28 -6.21
N PRO A 16 -12.51 2.24 -6.12
CA PRO A 16 -13.28 3.32 -5.52
C PRO A 16 -12.83 3.61 -4.09
N TYR A 17 -12.83 4.88 -3.69
CA TYR A 17 -12.37 5.30 -2.35
C TYR A 17 -12.98 4.49 -1.20
N LYS A 18 -14.29 4.20 -1.27
CA LYS A 18 -15.00 3.41 -0.26
C LYS A 18 -14.44 1.99 -0.14
N ASP A 19 -14.08 1.39 -1.27
CA ASP A 19 -13.53 0.04 -1.32
C ASP A 19 -12.05 0.05 -0.89
N CYS A 20 -11.29 1.09 -1.23
CA CYS A 20 -9.95 1.31 -0.67
C CYS A 20 -9.99 1.45 0.85
N LEU A 21 -10.93 2.23 1.38
CA LEU A 21 -11.06 2.41 2.82
C LEU A 21 -11.42 1.09 3.51
N SER A 22 -12.39 0.34 2.95
CA SER A 22 -12.75 -0.98 3.45
C SER A 22 -11.56 -1.94 3.46
N LEU A 23 -10.81 -1.98 2.36
CA LEU A 23 -9.61 -2.79 2.21
C LEU A 23 -8.52 -2.40 3.22
N PHE A 24 -8.23 -1.10 3.34
CA PHE A 24 -7.26 -0.58 4.29
C PHE A 24 -7.62 -0.98 5.72
N MET A 25 -8.88 -0.74 6.13
CA MET A 25 -9.35 -1.04 7.48
C MET A 25 -9.25 -2.53 7.80
N LYS A 26 -9.52 -3.40 6.82
CA LYS A 26 -9.33 -4.85 6.94
C LYS A 26 -7.87 -5.20 7.24
N TYR A 27 -6.93 -4.61 6.52
CA TYR A 27 -5.50 -4.92 6.68
C TYR A 27 -4.84 -4.22 7.86
N ALA A 28 -5.30 -3.05 8.30
CA ALA A 28 -4.70 -2.30 9.42
C ALA A 28 -5.22 -2.75 10.80
N PHE A 29 -6.52 -3.06 10.92
CA PHE A 29 -7.12 -3.43 12.21
C PHE A 29 -7.39 -4.94 12.32
N GLY A 30 -7.46 -5.67 11.21
CA GLY A 30 -7.93 -7.05 11.22
C GLY A 30 -9.38 -7.18 11.73
N GLU A 31 -9.85 -8.43 11.89
CA GLU A 31 -11.24 -8.71 12.25
C GLU A 31 -11.56 -8.50 13.73
N ARG A 32 -10.55 -8.44 14.61
CA ARG A 32 -10.72 -8.53 16.08
C ARG A 32 -10.21 -7.33 16.87
N GLN A 33 -9.62 -6.31 16.24
CA GLN A 33 -9.09 -5.16 16.98
C GLN A 33 -10.16 -4.09 17.21
N LYS A 34 -10.09 -3.44 18.37
CA LYS A 34 -10.88 -2.24 18.65
C LYS A 34 -10.41 -1.14 17.70
N LYS A 35 -11.34 -0.62 16.90
CA LYS A 35 -11.04 0.51 16.03
C LYS A 35 -10.91 1.78 16.87
N HIS A 36 -9.75 2.41 16.83
CA HIS A 36 -9.50 3.68 17.49
C HIS A 36 -9.98 4.82 16.57
N PRO A 37 -10.91 5.69 17.02
CA PRO A 37 -11.47 6.75 16.16
C PRO A 37 -10.42 7.68 15.56
N ASN A 38 -9.32 7.97 16.28
CA ASN A 38 -8.23 8.80 15.76
C ASN A 38 -7.47 8.09 14.63
N LEU A 39 -7.12 6.81 14.84
CA LEU A 39 -6.40 6.03 13.82
C LEU A 39 -7.25 5.83 12.56
N ILE A 40 -8.58 5.73 12.69
CA ILE A 40 -9.49 5.71 11.54
C ILE A 40 -9.33 6.99 10.71
N LYS A 41 -9.39 8.17 11.36
CA LYS A 41 -9.24 9.47 10.69
C LYS A 41 -7.87 9.64 10.02
N ILE A 42 -6.81 9.12 10.63
CA ILE A 42 -5.47 9.12 10.02
C ILE A 42 -5.44 8.16 8.83
N GLY A 43 -6.01 6.96 8.98
CA GLY A 43 -6.14 5.97 7.93
C GLY A 43 -6.86 6.47 6.69
N GLU A 44 -7.94 7.24 6.85
CA GLU A 44 -8.65 7.90 5.73
C GLU A 44 -7.70 8.78 4.91
N LYS A 45 -6.90 9.63 5.57
CA LYS A 45 -5.90 10.48 4.91
C LYS A 45 -4.78 9.69 4.24
N ILE A 46 -4.42 8.53 4.79
CA ILE A 46 -3.45 7.62 4.16
C ILE A 46 -4.04 7.01 2.88
N VAL A 47 -5.31 6.60 2.92
CA VAL A 47 -6.01 6.03 1.76
C VAL A 47 -6.13 7.05 0.62
N GLU A 48 -6.38 8.32 0.92
CA GLU A 48 -6.39 9.39 -0.09
C GLU A 48 -5.05 9.48 -0.83
N LYS A 49 -3.92 9.28 -0.14
CA LYS A 49 -2.59 9.29 -0.75
C LYS A 49 -2.34 8.10 -1.67
N CYS A 50 -3.05 6.98 -1.49
CA CYS A 50 -2.93 5.79 -2.32
C CYS A 50 -3.59 5.92 -3.70
N ARG A 51 -4.40 6.96 -3.95
CA ARG A 51 -5.00 7.27 -5.27
C ARG A 51 -5.65 6.05 -5.95
N GLY A 52 -6.40 5.26 -5.19
CA GLY A 52 -7.11 4.10 -5.74
C GLY A 52 -6.25 2.87 -6.05
N ASN A 53 -4.93 2.89 -5.78
CA ASN A 53 -4.06 1.74 -6.00
C ASN A 53 -4.29 0.68 -4.91
N PRO A 54 -4.89 -0.49 -5.23
CA PRO A 54 -5.25 -1.50 -4.23
C PRO A 54 -4.01 -2.12 -3.57
N LEU A 55 -2.87 -2.18 -4.27
CA LEU A 55 -1.64 -2.75 -3.74
C LEU A 55 -0.93 -1.76 -2.80
N ALA A 56 -0.97 -0.45 -3.08
CA ALA A 56 -0.53 0.58 -2.14
C ALA A 56 -1.36 0.53 -0.85
N VAL A 57 -2.69 0.48 -1.00
CA VAL A 57 -3.64 0.39 0.12
C VAL A 57 -3.35 -0.83 0.99
N ARG A 58 -3.20 -2.01 0.38
CA ARG A 58 -2.87 -3.25 1.09
C ARG A 58 -1.52 -3.14 1.80
N THR A 59 -0.50 -2.64 1.11
CA THR A 59 0.86 -2.50 1.67
C THR A 59 0.85 -1.65 2.93
N LEU A 60 0.23 -0.47 2.89
CA LEU A 60 0.18 0.42 4.06
C LEU A 60 -0.72 -0.09 5.16
N GLY A 61 -1.86 -0.72 4.81
CA GLY A 61 -2.71 -1.38 5.79
C GLY A 61 -1.93 -2.47 6.54
N SER A 62 -1.19 -3.31 5.81
CA SER A 62 -0.34 -4.35 6.42
C SER A 62 0.82 -3.77 7.24
N LEU A 63 1.42 -2.66 6.80
CA LEU A 63 2.48 -1.97 7.56
C LEU A 63 2.00 -1.47 8.92
N LEU A 64 0.75 -1.00 8.99
CA LEU A 64 0.15 -0.44 10.20
C LEU A 64 -0.57 -1.50 11.05
N TYR A 65 -0.56 -2.76 10.62
CA TYR A 65 -1.30 -3.83 11.27
C TYR A 65 -0.93 -3.96 12.76
N GLY A 66 -1.93 -3.86 13.63
CA GLY A 66 -1.77 -4.06 15.08
C GLY A 66 -1.02 -2.93 15.80
N THR A 67 -0.64 -1.86 15.11
CA THR A 67 -0.04 -0.68 15.75
C THR A 67 -1.11 0.30 16.21
N THR A 68 -1.09 0.61 17.51
CA THR A 68 -1.96 1.63 18.12
C THR A 68 -1.26 2.97 18.34
N ASP A 69 0.01 3.09 17.98
CA ASP A 69 0.80 4.30 18.14
C ASP A 69 0.38 5.36 17.12
N GLU A 70 -0.32 6.39 17.59
CA GLU A 70 -0.80 7.49 16.74
C GLU A 70 0.35 8.21 16.03
N HIS A 71 1.49 8.42 16.69
CA HIS A 71 2.64 9.10 16.08
C HIS A 71 3.23 8.32 14.91
N TYR A 72 3.25 6.99 15.00
CA TYR A 72 3.71 6.16 13.89
C TYR A 72 2.77 6.25 12.68
N TRP A 73 1.46 6.29 12.91
CA TRP A 73 0.47 6.51 11.85
C TRP A 73 0.62 7.90 11.20
N GLU A 74 0.88 8.93 11.99
CA GLU A 74 1.17 10.27 11.47
C GLU A 74 2.47 10.32 10.69
N TYR A 75 3.52 9.64 11.15
CA TYR A 75 4.77 9.51 10.43
C TYR A 75 4.55 8.88 9.05
N VAL A 76 3.79 7.78 8.96
CA VAL A 76 3.45 7.15 7.67
C VAL A 76 2.64 8.08 6.78
N ARG A 77 1.69 8.84 7.34
CA ARG A 77 0.86 9.82 6.61
C ARG A 77 1.70 10.98 6.05
N ASP A 78 2.59 11.54 6.86
CA ASP A 78 3.25 12.82 6.59
C ASP A 78 4.68 12.68 6.06
N ASN A 79 5.16 11.45 5.86
CA ASN A 79 6.50 11.18 5.38
C ASN A 79 6.83 11.94 4.07
N ASP A 80 8.04 12.51 3.99
CA ASP A 80 8.50 13.29 2.85
C ASP A 80 8.54 12.50 1.54
N ILE A 81 8.53 11.17 1.61
CA ILE A 81 8.45 10.30 0.45
C ILE A 81 7.20 10.58 -0.42
N TRP A 82 6.12 11.06 0.19
CA TRP A 82 4.91 11.48 -0.51
C TRP A 82 5.08 12.76 -1.33
N LYS A 83 6.20 13.48 -1.17
CA LYS A 83 6.54 14.69 -1.94
C LYS A 83 7.37 14.38 -3.18
N LEU A 84 7.89 13.15 -3.31
CA LEU A 84 8.60 12.73 -4.51
C LEU A 84 7.67 12.78 -5.73
N LYS A 85 8.22 13.04 -6.91
CA LYS A 85 7.46 13.06 -8.18
C LYS A 85 6.86 11.67 -8.41
N GLN A 86 5.56 11.55 -8.16
CA GLN A 86 4.78 10.33 -8.34
C GLN A 86 3.99 10.41 -9.65
N THR A 87 3.98 9.33 -10.42
CA THR A 87 3.01 9.16 -11.50
C THR A 87 1.60 8.92 -10.93
N ALA A 88 0.56 9.09 -11.75
CA ALA A 88 -0.76 8.58 -11.39
C ALA A 88 -0.63 7.06 -11.19
N ASN A 89 -1.12 6.54 -10.06
CA ASN A 89 -0.99 5.14 -9.64
C ASN A 89 0.39 4.67 -9.10
N ASP A 90 1.30 5.58 -8.77
CA ASP A 90 2.62 5.22 -8.23
C ASP A 90 2.53 4.53 -6.84
N ILE A 91 3.03 3.31 -6.76
CA ILE A 91 3.08 2.50 -5.54
C ILE A 91 4.41 2.66 -4.80
N LEU A 92 5.45 3.19 -5.44
CA LEU A 92 6.80 3.22 -4.91
C LEU A 92 6.91 3.87 -3.52
N PRO A 93 6.19 4.98 -3.21
CA PRO A 93 6.23 5.55 -1.86
C PRO A 93 5.73 4.59 -0.79
N ALA A 94 4.64 3.87 -1.05
CA ALA A 94 4.09 2.88 -0.13
C ALA A 94 5.03 1.68 0.05
N LEU A 95 5.62 1.18 -1.05
CA LEU A 95 6.58 0.08 -0.99
C LEU A 95 7.84 0.46 -0.22
N ARG A 96 8.36 1.66 -0.44
CA ARG A 96 9.58 2.13 0.23
C ARG A 96 9.35 2.41 1.71
N LEU A 97 8.19 2.96 2.09
CA LEU A 97 7.80 3.02 3.51
C LEU A 97 7.78 1.64 4.16
N SER A 98 7.19 0.65 3.49
CA SER A 98 7.19 -0.72 3.98
C SER A 98 8.61 -1.29 4.11
N TYR A 99 9.44 -1.09 3.08
CA TYR A 99 10.82 -1.57 3.03
C TYR A 99 11.72 -0.94 4.11
N ASP A 100 11.59 0.37 4.36
CA ASP A 100 12.39 1.09 5.35
C ASP A 100 12.07 0.65 6.79
N GLN A 101 10.89 0.06 7.02
CA GLN A 101 10.46 -0.47 8.32
C GLN A 101 10.79 -1.97 8.51
N LEU A 102 11.29 -2.65 7.48
CA LEU A 102 11.76 -4.02 7.61
C LEU A 102 13.07 -4.07 8.42
N SER A 103 13.20 -5.12 9.24
CA SER A 103 14.46 -5.44 9.91
C SER A 103 15.60 -5.65 8.88
N PRO A 104 16.87 -5.41 9.24
CA PRO A 104 17.99 -5.54 8.29
C PRO A 104 18.05 -6.90 7.58
N HIS A 105 17.77 -7.99 8.30
CA HIS A 105 17.75 -9.33 7.72
C HIS A 105 16.59 -9.52 6.73
N LEU A 106 15.40 -8.99 7.02
CA LEU A 106 14.26 -9.04 6.08
C LEU A 106 14.49 -8.18 4.85
N ARG A 107 15.16 -7.02 4.99
CA ARG A 107 15.56 -6.19 3.85
C ARG A 107 16.52 -6.93 2.92
N GLN A 108 17.44 -7.70 3.47
CA GLN A 108 18.36 -8.55 2.70
C GLN A 108 17.61 -9.70 2.01
N CYS A 109 16.69 -10.37 2.72
CA CYS A 109 15.84 -11.41 2.13
C CYS A 109 14.98 -10.86 0.98
N PHE A 110 14.40 -9.67 1.13
CA PHE A 110 13.62 -9.02 0.08
C PHE A 110 14.50 -8.64 -1.13
N ALA A 111 15.70 -8.10 -0.89
CA ALA A 111 16.64 -7.78 -1.97
C ALA A 111 17.08 -9.02 -2.76
N TYR A 112 17.18 -10.19 -2.12
CA TYR A 112 17.49 -11.44 -2.80
C TYR A 112 16.46 -11.80 -3.88
N CYS A 113 15.19 -11.40 -3.71
CA CYS A 113 14.15 -11.63 -4.72
C CYS A 113 14.45 -10.95 -6.06
N SER A 114 15.31 -9.92 -6.11
CA SER A 114 15.65 -9.24 -7.36
C SER A 114 16.62 -10.01 -8.26
N ILE A 115 17.12 -11.17 -7.82
CA ILE A 115 18.02 -12.01 -8.62
C ILE A 115 17.23 -12.91 -9.57
N PHE A 116 15.97 -13.20 -9.23
CA PHE A 116 15.08 -13.97 -10.10
C PHE A 116 14.64 -13.12 -11.29
N PRO A 117 14.51 -13.71 -12.49
CA PRO A 117 14.03 -13.00 -13.67
C PRO A 117 12.59 -12.48 -13.46
N GLU A 118 12.21 -11.46 -14.21
CA GLU A 118 10.82 -11.00 -14.25
C GLU A 118 9.91 -12.10 -14.81
N ASP A 119 8.77 -12.29 -14.15
CA ASP A 119 7.69 -13.20 -14.55
C ASP A 119 6.78 -12.59 -15.64
#